data_AF-A0A5C7VUY2-F1
#
_entry.id   AF-A0A5C7VUY2-F1
#
_cell.length_a   1.000
_cell.length_b   1.000
_cell.length_c   1.000
_cell.angle_alpha   90.00
_cell.angle_beta   90.00
_cell.angle_gamma   90.00
#
_symmetry.space_group_name_H-M   'P 1'
#
loop_
_entity.id
_entity.type
_entity.pdbx_description
1 polymer ?
#
loop_
_entity_poly.entity_id
_entity_poly.type
_entity_poly.pdbx_seq_one_letter_code
_entity_poly.pdbx_strand_id
1 'polypeptide(L)'
;MKSHFFIDRPIFASVLSIIIVVLGLVALQKLPVAQFPQITPPMVQIDADYPGASAEVVAEAVARPIEVQLPGIDNLLYYESVS
;
A
#
# COMPACT_ATOMS: atom_id res chain seq x y z
N MET A 1 -7.95 32.48 -24.72
CA MET A 1 -7.43 33.83 -24.44
C MET A 1 -7.23 33.99 -22.93
N LYS A 2 -6.11 33.50 -22.38
CA LYS A 2 -5.74 33.64 -20.96
C LYS A 2 -4.28 34.08 -20.74
N SER A 3 -3.50 34.29 -21.80
CA SER A 3 -2.10 34.70 -21.73
C SER A 3 -1.89 36.20 -21.56
N HIS A 4 -2.77 37.04 -22.14
CA HIS A 4 -2.64 38.51 -22.06
C HIS A 4 -2.62 39.03 -20.61
N PHE A 5 -3.45 38.46 -19.72
CA PHE A 5 -3.49 38.85 -18.31
C PHE A 5 -2.16 38.65 -17.57
N PHE A 6 -1.40 37.61 -17.92
CA PHE A 6 -0.08 37.35 -17.33
C PHE A 6 1.02 38.21 -17.98
N ILE A 7 0.85 38.62 -19.23
CA ILE A 7 1.78 39.51 -19.96
C ILE A 7 1.64 40.96 -19.46
N ASP A 8 0.42 41.44 -19.27
CA ASP A 8 0.14 42.82 -18.84
C ASP A 8 0.49 43.06 -17.37
N ARG A 9 0.57 42.01 -16.55
CA ARG A 9 0.91 42.07 -15.13
C ARG A 9 2.08 41.14 -14.79
N PRO A 10 3.32 41.50 -15.18
CA PRO A 10 4.50 40.66 -14.99
C PRO A 10 4.78 40.34 -13.51
N ILE A 11 4.52 41.28 -12.60
CA ILE A 11 4.70 41.07 -11.16
C ILE A 11 3.78 39.95 -10.65
N PHE A 12 2.52 39.92 -11.08
CA PHE A 12 1.58 38.87 -10.67
C PHE A 12 2.00 37.49 -11.18
N ALA A 13 2.44 37.42 -12.44
CA ALA A 13 2.94 36.18 -13.03
C ALA A 13 4.18 35.64 -12.29
N SER A 14 5.13 36.51 -11.93
CA SER A 14 6.32 36.13 -11.17
C SER A 14 5.99 35.62 -9.76
N VAL A 15 5.09 36.30 -9.04
CA VAL A 15 4.66 35.85 -7.70
C VAL A 15 3.99 34.48 -7.77
N LEU A 16 3.12 34.25 -8.75
CA LEU A 16 2.47 32.96 -8.93
C LEU A 16 3.48 31.85 -9.25
N SER A 17 4.47 32.12 -10.10
CA SER A 17 5.54 31.17 -10.40
C SER A 17 6.34 30.80 -9.15
N ILE A 18 6.69 31.79 -8.31
CA ILE A 18 7.41 31.57 -7.06
C ILE A 18 6.58 30.69 -6.11
N ILE A 19 5.27 30.96 -5.97
CA ILE A 19 4.37 30.15 -5.13
C ILE A 19 4.36 28.69 -5.60
N ILE A 20 4.24 28.44 -6.91
CA ILE A 20 4.23 27.09 -7.47
C ILE A 20 5.56 26.38 -7.18
N VAL A 21 6.70 27.05 -7.35
CA VAL A 21 8.02 26.48 -7.08
C VAL A 21 8.20 26.15 -5.60
N VAL A 22 7.82 27.07 -4.70
CA VAL A 22 7.93 26.86 -3.25
C VAL A 22 7.04 25.70 -2.79
N LEU A 23 5.79 25.64 -3.27
CA LEU A 23 4.89 24.53 -2.97
C LEU A 23 5.43 23.20 -3.50
N GLY A 24 6.01 23.20 -4.71
CA GLY A 24 6.67 22.04 -5.30
C GLY A 24 7.85 21.55 -4.45
N LEU A 25 8.71 22.46 -3.98
CA LEU A 25 9.85 22.14 -3.12
C LEU A 25 9.42 21.53 -1.78
N VAL A 26 8.37 22.09 -1.15
CA VAL A 26 7.82 21.54 0.10
C VAL A 26 7.20 20.15 -0.14
N ALA A 27 6.51 19.95 -1.27
CA ALA A 27 5.93 18.66 -1.62
C ALA A 27 7.00 17.58 -1.87
N LEU A 28 8.12 17.94 -2.51
CA LEU A 28 9.25 17.03 -2.72
C LEU A 28 9.82 16.48 -1.41
N GLN A 29 9.88 17.30 -0.35
CA GLN A 29 10.34 16.84 0.96
C GLN A 29 9.34 15.92 1.67
N LYS A 30 8.05 16.03 1.35
CA LYS A 30 6.97 15.23 1.96
C LYS A 30 6.65 13.96 1.19
N LEU A 31 7.11 13.83 -0.05
CA LEU A 31 6.88 12.65 -0.87
C LEU A 31 7.70 11.46 -0.34
N PRO A 32 7.06 10.34 0.03
CA PRO A 32 7.78 9.15 0.43
C PRO A 32 8.57 8.61 -0.75
N VAL A 33 9.89 8.47 -0.57
CA VAL A 33 10.77 7.87 -1.56
C VAL A 33 10.71 6.36 -1.38
N ALA A 34 10.02 5.68 -2.29
CA ALA A 34 9.99 4.21 -2.35
C ALA A 34 10.73 3.74 -3.62
N GLN A 35 11.56 2.69 -3.50
CA GLN A 35 12.30 2.12 -4.63
C GLN A 35 11.40 1.39 -5.62
N PHE A 36 10.28 0.86 -5.14
CA PHE A 36 9.23 0.25 -5.93
C PHE A 36 7.88 0.71 -5.36
N PRO A 37 6.84 0.90 -6.20
CA PRO A 37 5.48 0.98 -5.70
C PRO A 37 5.14 -0.31 -4.95
N GLN A 38 4.19 -0.26 -4.00
CA GLN A 38 3.71 -1.45 -3.30
C GLN A 38 2.95 -2.35 -4.30
N ILE A 39 3.71 -3.16 -5.04
CA ILE A 39 3.21 -4.15 -6.00
C ILE A 39 3.02 -5.52 -5.34
N THR A 40 3.52 -5.69 -4.12
CA THR A 40 3.37 -6.92 -3.35
C THR A 40 1.97 -6.95 -2.73
N PRO A 41 1.20 -8.02 -2.94
CA PRO A 41 -0.03 -8.22 -2.19
C PRO A 41 0.25 -8.21 -0.68
N PRO A 42 -0.62 -7.60 0.15
CA PRO A 42 -0.48 -7.70 1.60
C PRO A 42 -0.65 -9.17 2.00
N MET A 43 0.36 -9.74 2.65
CA MET A 43 0.31 -11.11 3.17
C MET A 43 -0.05 -11.08 4.65
N VAL A 44 -0.95 -11.97 5.07
CA VAL A 44 -1.28 -12.21 6.47
C VAL A 44 -0.71 -13.57 6.85
N GLN A 45 0.16 -13.61 7.86
CA GLN A 45 0.74 -14.85 8.38
C GLN A 45 -0.07 -15.33 9.58
N ILE A 46 -0.43 -16.61 9.60
CA ILE A 46 -1.16 -17.26 10.68
C ILE A 46 -0.28 -18.38 11.22
N ASP A 47 0.29 -18.18 12.40
CA ASP A 47 1.10 -19.18 13.10
C ASP A 47 0.25 -19.86 14.18
N ALA A 48 0.25 -21.20 14.22
CA ALA A 48 -0.46 -21.97 15.22
C ALA A 48 0.38 -23.18 15.66
N ASP A 49 0.63 -23.28 16.96
CA ASP A 49 1.43 -24.35 17.55
C ASP A 49 0.54 -25.42 18.19
N TYR A 50 0.73 -26.68 17.79
CA TYR A 50 0.07 -27.83 18.44
C TYR A 50 1.08 -28.93 18.80
N PRO A 51 1.83 -28.73 19.90
CA PRO A 51 2.94 -29.60 20.28
C PRO A 51 2.48 -31.00 20.69
N GLY A 52 3.17 -32.03 20.17
CA GLY A 52 2.90 -33.43 20.49
C GLY A 52 1.89 -34.13 19.56
N ALA A 53 1.39 -33.45 18.53
CA ALA A 53 0.57 -34.04 17.48
C ALA A 53 1.40 -34.39 16.23
N SER A 54 0.99 -35.40 15.48
CA SER A 54 1.55 -35.68 14.15
C SER A 54 1.08 -34.61 13.15
N ALA A 55 1.85 -34.39 12.08
CA ALA A 55 1.52 -33.41 11.03
C ALA A 55 0.09 -33.60 10.48
N GLU A 56 -0.36 -34.85 10.33
CA GLU A 56 -1.73 -35.20 9.91
C GLU A 56 -2.80 -34.63 10.87
N VAL A 57 -2.56 -34.73 12.18
CA VAL A 57 -3.49 -34.27 13.21
C VAL A 57 -3.50 -32.74 13.29
N VAL A 58 -2.34 -32.09 13.09
CA VAL A 58 -2.25 -30.62 13.04
C VAL A 58 -3.01 -30.06 11.84
N ALA A 59 -2.83 -30.65 10.65
CA ALA A 59 -3.55 -30.26 9.45
C ALA A 59 -5.08 -30.38 9.64
N GLU A 60 -5.51 -31.50 10.23
CA GLU A 60 -6.91 -31.79 10.45
C GLU A 60 -7.57 -30.95 11.55
N ALA A 61 -6.89 -30.70 12.66
CA ALA A 61 -7.46 -30.05 13.84
C ALA A 61 -7.26 -28.54 13.88
N VAL A 62 -6.19 -28.03 13.23
CA VAL A 62 -5.78 -26.62 13.29
C VAL A 62 -5.88 -25.95 11.93
N ALA A 63 -5.30 -26.53 10.87
CA ALA A 63 -5.32 -25.89 9.54
C ALA A 63 -6.73 -25.88 8.93
N ARG A 64 -7.44 -27.02 8.95
CA ARG A 64 -8.80 -27.16 8.40
C ARG A 64 -9.81 -26.10 8.86
N PRO A 65 -9.98 -25.82 10.17
CA PRO A 65 -10.95 -24.81 10.63
C PRO A 65 -10.54 -23.38 10.25
N ILE A 66 -9.25 -23.11 10.06
CA ILE A 66 -8.75 -21.83 9.56
C ILE A 66 -9.12 -21.70 8.08
N GLU A 67 -8.84 -22.72 7.28
CA GLU A 67 -9.15 -22.76 5.83
C GLU A 67 -10.64 -22.58 5.52
N VAL A 68 -11.54 -23.17 6.31
CA VAL A 68 -12.98 -23.01 6.12
C VAL A 68 -13.45 -21.56 6.35
N GLN A 69 -12.70 -20.77 7.14
CA GLN A 69 -13.03 -19.37 7.43
C GLN A 69 -12.35 -18.37 6.48
N LEU A 70 -11.28 -18.76 5.77
CA LEU A 70 -10.54 -17.91 4.83
C LEU A 70 -11.35 -17.37 3.64
N PRO A 71 -12.31 -18.10 3.02
CA PRO A 71 -13.12 -17.59 1.91
C PRO A 71 -13.98 -16.37 2.27
N GLY A 72 -14.13 -16.05 3.56
CA GLY A 72 -14.84 -14.86 4.03
C GLY A 72 -14.01 -13.57 3.98
N ILE A 73 -12.74 -13.62 3.57
CA ILE A 73 -11.85 -12.47 3.50
C ILE A 73 -11.94 -11.84 2.11
N ASP A 74 -12.47 -10.62 2.05
CA ASP A 74 -12.48 -9.84 0.81
C ASP A 74 -11.05 -9.62 0.29
N ASN A 75 -10.87 -9.81 -1.02
CA ASN A 75 -9.64 -9.55 -1.75
C ASN A 75 -8.47 -10.54 -1.50
N LEU A 76 -8.79 -11.78 -1.08
CA LEU A 76 -7.82 -12.88 -0.95
C LEU A 76 -7.50 -13.49 -2.32
N LEU A 77 -6.23 -13.40 -2.75
CA LEU A 77 -5.77 -13.94 -4.05
C LEU A 77 -5.39 -15.42 -3.94
N TYR A 78 -4.57 -15.77 -2.94
CA TYR A 78 -4.03 -17.12 -2.72
C TYR A 78 -3.74 -17.32 -1.22
N TYR A 79 -3.77 -18.57 -0.77
CA TYR A 79 -3.30 -19.00 0.55
C TYR A 79 -2.48 -20.28 0.39
N GLU A 80 -1.43 -20.44 1.18
CA GLU A 80 -0.58 -21.63 1.24
C GLU A 80 -0.43 -22.04 2.71
N SER A 81 -0.53 -23.34 3.00
CA SER A 81 -0.47 -23.89 4.35
C SER A 81 0.69 -24.88 4.45
N VAL A 82 1.52 -24.75 5.47
CA VAL A 82 2.61 -25.68 5.80
C VAL A 82 2.32 -26.20 7.21
N SER A 83 2.24 -27.52 7.38
CA SER A 83 1.83 -28.20 8.63
C SER A 83 2.89 -29.18 9.13
#